data_AF-A0A2J6NMP6-F1
#
_entry.id   AF-A0A2J6NMP6-F1
#
_cell.length_a   1.000
_cell.length_b   1.000
_cell.length_c   1.000
_cell.angle_alpha   90.00
_cell.angle_beta   90.00
_cell.angle_gamma   90.00
#
_symmetry.space_group_name_H-M   'P 1'
#
loop_
_entity.id
_entity.type
_entity.pdbx_description
1 polymer ?
#
loop_
_entity_poly.entity_id
_entity_poly.type
_entity_poly.pdbx_seq_one_letter_code
_entity_poly.pdbx_strand_id
1 'polypeptide(L)' 'MNALSRNIMAGIWALILGEVLAYITGQLEGMTPDYTMVGILAVVMALIAVNAVTAITESANPAKNNK' A
#
# COMPACT_ATOMS: atom_id res chain seq x y z
N MET A 1 14.15 9.57 2.39
CA MET A 1 13.98 8.18 1.92
C MET A 1 13.71 8.24 0.43
N ASN A 2 14.50 7.55 -0.40
CA ASN A 2 14.36 7.65 -1.85
C ASN A 2 13.05 7.00 -2.32
N ALA A 3 12.55 7.39 -3.49
CA ALA A 3 11.27 6.90 -4.01
C ALA A 3 11.22 5.37 -4.09
N LEU A 4 12.34 4.73 -4.42
CA LEU A 4 12.44 3.28 -4.49
C LEU A 4 12.20 2.62 -3.13
N SER A 5 12.91 3.03 -2.08
CA SER A 5 12.77 2.41 -0.75
C SER A 5 11.40 2.67 -0.12
N ARG A 6 10.78 3.81 -0.41
CA ARG A 6 9.38 4.11 -0.03
C ARG A 6 8.40 3.15 -0.66
N ASN A 7 8.48 2.94 -1.97
CA ASN A 7 7.56 2.06 -2.68
C ASN A 7 7.73 0.60 -2.28
N ILE A 8 8.97 0.13 -2.08
CA ILE A 8 9.23 -1.23 -1.60
C ILE A 8 8.64 -1.44 -0.20
N MET A 9 8.89 -0.51 0.72
CA MET A 9 8.37 -0.61 2.09
C MET A 9 6.84 -0.61 2.10
N ALA A 10 6.21 0.29 1.33
CA ALA A 10 4.76 0.33 1.20
C ALA A 10 4.19 -0.97 0.61
N GLY A 11 4.82 -1.51 -0.44
CA GLY A 11 4.39 -2.75 -1.07
C GLY A 11 4.46 -3.96 -0.14
N ILE A 12 5.57 -4.13 0.58
CA ILE A 12 5.74 -5.25 1.53
C ILE A 12 4.68 -5.20 2.62
N TRP A 13 4.48 -4.03 3.24
CA TRP A 13 3.48 -3.88 4.31
C TRP A 13 2.06 -4.06 3.79
N ALA A 14 1.77 -3.57 2.59
CA ALA A 14 0.45 -3.73 1.99
C ALA A 14 0.12 -5.18 1.66
N LEU A 15 1.09 -5.95 1.18
CA LEU A 15 0.92 -7.39 0.96
C LEU A 15 0.55 -8.08 2.28
N ILE A 16 1.37 -7.91 3.33
CA ILE A 16 1.14 -8.56 4.63
C ILE A 16 -0.23 -8.16 5.20
N LEU A 17 -0.56 -6.87 5.20
CA LEU A 17 -1.83 -6.39 5.76
C LEU A 17 -3.03 -6.79 4.91
N GLY A 18 -2.89 -6.85 3.59
CA GLY A 18 -3.93 -7.32 2.67
C GLY A 18 -4.28 -8.78 2.90
N GLU A 19 -3.28 -9.65 3.08
CA GLU A 19 -3.46 -11.06 3.42
C GLU A 19 -4.15 -11.25 4.78
N VAL A 20 -3.75 -10.46 5.78
CA VAL A 20 -4.39 -10.46 7.11
C VAL A 20 -5.86 -10.07 7.02
N LEU A 21 -6.19 -9.04 6.22
CA LEU A 21 -7.57 -8.62 5.98
C LEU A 21 -8.37 -9.68 5.21
N ALA A 22 -7.77 -10.33 4.20
CA ALA A 22 -8.39 -11.45 3.49
C ALA A 22 -8.73 -12.59 4.46
N TYR A 23 -7.82 -12.96 5.35
CA TYR A 23 -8.08 -13.99 6.34
C TYR A 23 -9.27 -13.62 7.24
N ILE A 24 -9.30 -12.41 7.80
CA ILE A 24 -10.39 -11.96 8.68
C ILE A 24 -11.74 -11.98 7.94
N THR A 25 -11.77 -11.45 6.72
CA THR A 25 -13.00 -11.38 5.90
C THR A 25 -13.48 -12.76 5.45
N GLY A 26 -12.56 -13.67 5.08
CA GLY A 26 -12.88 -15.05 4.77
C GLY A 26 -13.54 -15.81 5.94
N GLN A 27 -13.06 -15.57 7.17
CA GLN A 27 -13.69 -16.13 8.37
C GLN A 27 -15.08 -15.53 8.63
N LEU A 28 -15.29 -14.25 8.32
CA LEU A 28 -16.56 -13.55 8.53
C LEU A 28 -17.64 -14.00 7.53
N GLU A 29 -17.26 -14.19 6.28
CA GLU A 29 -18.17 -14.56 5.18
C GLU A 29 -18.30 -16.08 4.99
N GLY A 30 -17.49 -16.87 5.71
CA GLY A 30 -17.47 -18.34 5.59
C GLY A 30 -16.99 -18.81 4.22
N MET A 31 -16.19 -17.99 3.53
CA MET A 31 -15.67 -18.28 2.19
C MET A 31 -14.14 -18.28 2.18
N THR A 32 -13.54 -18.97 1.21
CA THR A 32 -12.09 -18.97 1.01
C THR A 32 -11.70 -17.81 0.08
N PRO A 33 -10.92 -16.81 0.55
CA PRO A 33 -10.44 -15.73 -0.29
C PRO A 33 -9.44 -16.22 -1.34
N ASP A 34 -9.42 -15.58 -2.50
CA ASP A 34 -8.27 -15.67 -3.41
C ASP A 34 -7.14 -14.77 -2.90
N TYR A 35 -6.28 -15.36 -2.08
CA TYR A 35 -5.12 -14.70 -1.50
C TYR A 35 -4.16 -14.15 -2.56
N THR A 36 -4.01 -14.80 -3.72
CA THR A 36 -3.11 -14.28 -4.77
C THR A 36 -3.67 -12.98 -5.35
N MET A 37 -4.97 -12.96 -5.66
CA MET A 37 -5.63 -11.77 -6.17
C MET A 37 -5.62 -10.62 -5.16
N VAL A 38 -5.94 -10.91 -3.89
CA VAL A 38 -5.94 -9.90 -2.82
C VAL A 38 -4.55 -9.30 -2.62
N GLY A 39 -3.50 -10.13 -2.54
CA GLY A 39 -2.14 -9.65 -2.36
C GLY A 39 -1.69 -8.72 -3.49
N ILE A 40 -1.97 -9.07 -4.75
CA ILE A 40 -1.67 -8.21 -5.91
C ILE A 40 -2.42 -6.87 -5.80
N LEU A 41 -3.72 -6.90 -5.51
CA LEU A 41 -4.55 -5.70 -5.36
C LEU A 41 -4.05 -4.80 -4.23
N ALA A 42 -3.72 -5.37 -3.07
CA ALA A 42 -3.22 -4.63 -1.93
C ALA A 42 -1.92 -3.89 -2.25
N VAL A 43 -0.97 -4.55 -2.90
CA VAL A 43 0.30 -3.95 -3.33
C VAL A 43 0.07 -2.81 -4.33
N VAL A 44 -0.75 -3.04 -5.36
CA VAL A 44 -1.06 -2.02 -6.38
C VAL A 44 -1.69 -0.79 -5.73
N MET A 45 -2.68 -0.98 -4.87
CA MET A 45 -3.36 0.12 -4.19
C MET A 45 -2.41 0.91 -3.28
N ALA A 46 -1.50 0.23 -2.57
CA ALA A 46 -0.52 0.91 -1.73
C ALA A 46 0.51 1.72 -2.53
N LEU A 47 0.97 1.21 -3.68
CA LEU A 47 1.87 1.96 -4.57
C LEU A 47 1.19 3.22 -5.10
N ILE A 48 -0.10 3.13 -5.48
CA ILE A 48 -0.87 4.31 -5.89
C ILE A 48 -0.98 5.30 -4.73
N ALA A 49 -1.41 4.83 -3.56
CA ALA A 49 -1.63 5.68 -2.39
C ALA A 49 -0.34 6.39 -1.94
N VAL A 50 0.78 5.67 -1.85
CA VAL A 50 2.03 6.26 -1.34
C VAL A 50 2.59 7.33 -2.29
N ASN A 51 2.44 7.15 -3.60
CA ASN A 51 2.89 8.13 -4.59
C ASN A 51 1.93 9.33 -4.65
N ALA A 52 0.62 9.11 -4.55
CA ALA A 52 -0.37 10.19 -4.46
C ALA A 52 -0.17 11.06 -3.20
N VAL A 53 -0.03 10.44 -2.03
CA VAL A 53 0.23 11.15 -0.77
C VAL A 53 1.54 11.91 -0.84
N THR A 54 2.58 11.32 -1.45
CA THR A 54 3.85 12.02 -1.65
C THR A 54 3.67 13.26 -2.51
N ALA A 55 3.04 13.15 -3.67
CA ALA A 55 2.84 14.26 -4.60
C ALA A 55 2.05 15.40 -3.95
N ILE A 56 0.97 15.07 -3.23
CA ILE A 56 0.18 16.04 -2.46
C ILE A 56 1.05 16.73 -1.41
N THR A 57 1.82 15.95 -0.64
CA THR A 57 2.68 16.48 0.43
C THR A 57 3.77 17.41 -0.11
N GLU A 58 4.36 17.07 -1.26
CA GLU A 58 5.38 17.90 -1.92
C GLU A 58 4.78 19.20 -2.47
N SER A 59 3.57 19.14 -3.05
CA SER A 59 2.85 20.35 -3.48
C SER A 59 2.45 21.26 -2.32
N ALA A 60 2.11 20.69 -1.16
CA ALA A 60 1.66 21.44 0.01
C ALA A 60 2.81 22.05 0.82
N ASN A 61 4.02 21.51 0.71
CA ASN A 61 5.21 22.04 1.39
C ASN A 61 6.39 22.23 0.43
N PRO A 62 6.38 23.31 -0.37
CA PRO A 62 7.42 23.59 -1.36
C PRO A 62 8.81 23.81 -0.72
N ALA A 63 8.89 24.20 0.56
CA ALA A 63 10.15 24.37 1.28
C ALA A 63 10.90 23.04 1.52
N LYS A 64 10.21 21.90 1.38
CA LYS A 64 10.81 20.55 1.49
C LYS A 64 11.74 20.22 0.31
N ASN A 65 11.58 20.89 -0.83
CA ASN A 65 12.38 20.67 -2.04
C ASN A 65 13.68 21.50 -2.09
N ASN A 66 13.97 22.31 -1.05
CA ASN A 66 15.15 23.19 -0.95
C ASN A 66 16.28 22.60 -0.08
N LYS A 67 16.32 21.28 0.13
CA LYS A 67 17.39 20.59 0.87
C LYS A 67 17.90 19.38 0.11
#